data_AF-W7DL47-F1
#
_entry.id   AF-W7DL47-F1
#
_cell.length_a   1.000
_cell.length_b   1.000
_cell.length_c   1.000
_cell.angle_alpha   90.00
_cell.angle_beta   90.00
_cell.angle_gamma   90.00
#
_symmetry.space_group_name_H-M   'P 1'
#
loop_
_entity.id
_entity.type
_entity.pdbx_description
1 polymer ?
#
loop_
_entity_poly.entity_id
_entity_poly.type
_entity_poly.pdbx_seq_one_letter_code
_entity_poly.pdbx_strand_id
1 'polypeptide(L)'
;MEENVFERMAKKYDSPERMALAKIISDRVRLELKETKEKTLLDYGSGTGLVGLALTDLVKQSTLVDSSENMVQIIQEKIDTQDIRHVTAKVLDLTKENINRKSRYHHCFFSFTSHS
;
A
#
# COMPACT_ATOMS: atom_id res chain seq x y z
N MET A 1 -19.88 -18.24 -14.18
CA MET A 1 -18.96 -17.08 -14.18
C MET A 1 -19.23 -16.39 -12.86
N GLU A 2 -18.50 -16.74 -11.81
CA GLU A 2 -18.69 -16.11 -10.50
C GLU A 2 -18.13 -14.69 -10.60
N GLU A 3 -19.02 -13.69 -10.52
CA GLU A 3 -18.59 -12.34 -10.16
C GLU A 3 -17.99 -12.43 -8.75
N ASN A 4 -16.68 -12.59 -8.77
CA ASN A 4 -15.81 -12.62 -7.63
C ASN A 4 -16.22 -11.49 -6.68
N VAL A 5 -16.62 -11.80 -5.44
CA VAL A 5 -16.96 -10.81 -4.39
C VAL A 5 -15.89 -9.71 -4.29
N PHE A 6 -14.66 -10.07 -4.66
CA PHE A 6 -13.48 -9.23 -4.91
C PHE A 6 -13.71 -8.07 -5.87
N GLU A 7 -14.30 -8.31 -7.05
CA GLU A 7 -14.66 -7.23 -7.96
C GLU A 7 -15.70 -6.31 -7.33
N ARG A 8 -16.67 -6.84 -6.58
CA ARG A 8 -17.69 -6.00 -5.94
C ARG A 8 -17.14 -5.14 -4.80
N MET A 9 -16.19 -5.65 -4.02
CA MET A 9 -15.54 -4.89 -2.95
C MET A 9 -14.52 -3.89 -3.51
N ALA A 10 -13.70 -4.31 -4.48
CA ALA A 10 -12.78 -3.41 -5.19
C ALA A 10 -13.56 -2.33 -5.96
N LYS A 11 -14.62 -2.66 -6.71
CA LYS A 11 -15.45 -1.67 -7.44
C LYS A 11 -16.07 -0.61 -6.52
N LYS A 12 -16.24 -0.88 -5.22
CA LYS A 12 -16.80 0.07 -4.26
C LYS A 12 -15.80 1.13 -3.77
N TYR A 13 -14.50 0.82 -3.77
CA TYR A 13 -13.46 1.72 -3.25
C TYR A 13 -12.38 2.10 -4.30
N ASP A 14 -12.05 1.17 -5.18
CA ASP A 14 -11.12 1.28 -6.30
C ASP A 14 -11.91 1.62 -7.58
N SER A 15 -12.11 2.91 -7.84
CA SER A 15 -12.66 3.35 -9.12
C SER A 15 -11.63 3.12 -10.24
N PRO A 16 -12.07 2.89 -11.50
CA PRO A 16 -11.17 2.74 -12.64
C PRO A 16 -10.17 3.90 -12.77
N GLU A 17 -10.61 5.12 -12.43
CA GLU A 17 -9.77 6.32 -12.40
C GLU A 17 -8.65 6.23 -11.36
N ARG A 18 -8.95 5.76 -10.15
CA ARG A 18 -7.94 5.57 -9.08
C ARG A 18 -6.96 4.47 -9.44
N MET A 19 -7.42 3.39 -10.07
CA MET A 19 -6.54 2.33 -10.56
C MET A 19 -5.62 2.84 -11.67
N ALA A 20 -6.14 3.61 -12.62
CA ALA A 20 -5.34 4.23 -13.69
C ALA A 20 -4.29 5.19 -13.12
N LEU A 21 -4.69 6.04 -12.17
CA LEU A 21 -3.77 6.95 -11.49
C LEU A 21 -2.70 6.19 -10.70
N ALA A 22 -3.09 5.18 -9.92
CA ALA A 22 -2.15 4.35 -9.16
C ALA A 22 -1.13 3.68 -10.08
N LYS A 23 -1.56 3.21 -11.26
CA LYS A 23 -0.67 2.65 -12.28
C LYS A 23 0.33 3.69 -12.80
N ILE A 24 -0.12 4.90 -13.14
CA ILE A 24 0.76 5.97 -13.61
C ILE A 24 1.80 6.31 -12.54
N ILE A 25 1.36 6.44 -11.29
CA ILE A 25 2.25 6.72 -10.14
C ILE A 25 3.25 5.59 -9.96
N SER A 26 2.79 4.33 -9.90
CA SER A 26 3.68 3.17 -9.72
C SER A 26 4.69 3.09 -10.86
N ASP A 27 4.27 3.28 -12.11
CA ASP A 27 5.15 3.22 -13.27
C ASP A 27 6.25 4.29 -13.19
N ARG A 28 5.90 5.52 -12.77
CA ARG A 28 6.89 6.59 -12.59
C ARG A 28 7.82 6.31 -11.42
N VAL A 29 7.29 5.86 -10.30
CA VAL A 29 8.07 5.54 -9.09
C VAL A 29 9.03 4.38 -9.35
N ARG A 30 8.62 3.37 -10.13
CA ARG A 30 9.48 2.25 -10.55
C ARG A 30 10.74 2.72 -11.31
N LEU A 31 10.65 3.80 -12.08
CA LEU A 31 11.80 4.35 -12.80
C LEU A 31 12.84 5.00 -11.88
N GLU A 32 12.39 5.55 -10.75
CA GLU A 32 13.25 6.20 -9.75
C GLU A 32 13.78 5.20 -8.71
N LEU A 33 13.00 4.16 -8.38
CA LEU A 33 13.36 3.08 -7.45
C LEU A 33 14.26 2.01 -8.12
N LYS A 34 15.42 2.43 -8.63
CA LYS A 34 16.47 1.51 -9.08
C LYS A 34 17.27 0.99 -7.88
N GLU A 35 17.63 -0.29 -7.92
CA GLU A 35 18.47 -0.97 -6.90
C GLU A 35 17.86 -1.00 -5.48
N THR A 36 16.55 -1.18 -5.37
CA THR A 36 15.84 -1.19 -4.08
C THR A 36 15.51 -2.58 -3.55
N LYS A 37 15.99 -3.66 -4.19
CA LYS A 37 15.66 -5.04 -3.82
C LYS A 37 16.05 -5.43 -2.39
N GLU A 38 17.04 -4.77 -1.80
CA GLU A 38 17.43 -4.98 -0.39
C GLU A 38 16.79 -3.99 0.59
N LYS A 39 16.03 -3.01 0.07
CA LYS A 39 15.42 -1.94 0.86
C LYS A 39 14.01 -2.34 1.29
N THR A 40 13.51 -1.64 2.30
CA THR A 40 12.14 -1.78 2.80
C THR A 40 11.31 -0.55 2.42
N LEU A 41 10.06 -0.80 2.04
CA LEU A 41 9.06 0.22 1.71
C LEU A 41 8.11 0.41 2.89
N LEU A 42 7.84 1.67 3.24
CA LEU A 42 6.69 2.04 4.08
C LEU A 42 5.75 2.90 3.25
N ASP A 43 4.49 2.48 3.11
CA ASP A 43 3.43 3.26 2.47
C ASP A 43 2.46 3.75 3.55
N TYR A 44 2.58 5.02 3.93
CA TYR A 44 1.71 5.64 4.93
C TYR A 44 0.52 6.34 4.28
N GLY A 45 -0.69 6.05 4.76
CA GLY A 45 -1.92 6.47 4.08
C GLY A 45 -2.18 5.64 2.82
N SER A 46 -1.84 4.35 2.90
CA SER A 46 -1.91 3.41 1.78
C SER A 46 -3.32 3.20 1.23
N GLY A 47 -4.38 3.55 1.99
CA GLY A 47 -5.77 3.38 1.59
C GLY A 47 -6.05 1.91 1.28
N THR A 48 -6.47 1.61 0.04
CA THR A 48 -6.70 0.23 -0.41
C THR A 48 -5.44 -0.48 -0.92
N GLY A 49 -4.27 0.17 -0.80
CA GLY A 49 -2.96 -0.40 -1.13
C GLY A 49 -2.60 -0.45 -2.61
N LEU A 50 -3.31 0.27 -3.50
CA LEU A 50 -3.09 0.17 -4.95
C LEU A 50 -1.64 0.47 -5.39
N VAL A 51 -1.03 1.53 -4.83
CA VAL A 51 0.36 1.91 -5.19
C VAL A 51 1.36 1.05 -4.43
N GLY A 52 1.21 0.93 -3.11
CA GLY A 52 2.10 0.13 -2.26
C GLY A 52 2.22 -1.31 -2.74
N LEU A 53 1.10 -1.99 -3.03
CA LEU A 53 1.09 -3.37 -3.54
C LEU A 53 1.78 -3.49 -4.92
N ALA A 54 1.58 -2.50 -5.79
CA ALA A 54 2.18 -2.47 -7.13
C ALA A 54 3.70 -2.27 -7.14
N LEU A 55 4.31 -1.91 -6.01
CA LEU A 55 5.76 -1.69 -5.87
C LEU A 55 6.47 -2.79 -5.06
N THR A 56 5.72 -3.77 -4.55
CA THR A 56 6.21 -4.80 -3.63
C THR A 56 7.28 -5.71 -4.23
N ASP A 57 7.28 -5.90 -5.55
CA ASP A 57 8.27 -6.68 -6.30
C ASP A 57 9.63 -5.99 -6.42
N LEU A 58 9.70 -4.67 -6.18
CA LEU A 58 10.93 -3.89 -6.26
C LEU A 58 11.70 -3.83 -4.94
N VAL A 59 11.12 -4.31 -3.84
CA VAL A 59 11.64 -4.14 -2.49
C VAL A 59 11.68 -5.46 -1.74
N LYS A 60 12.51 -5.54 -0.70
CA LYS A 60 12.67 -6.75 0.12
C LYS A 60 11.43 -7.04 0.95
N GLN A 61 10.88 -5.99 1.56
CA GLN A 61 9.71 -6.02 2.41
C GLN A 61 8.92 -4.73 2.25
N SER A 62 7.60 -4.83 2.30
CA SER A 62 6.71 -3.66 2.27
C SER A 62 5.81 -3.65 3.50
N THR A 63 5.72 -2.50 4.15
CA THR A 63 4.74 -2.25 5.21
C THR A 63 3.75 -1.22 4.69
N LEU A 64 2.50 -1.62 4.52
CA LEU A 64 1.42 -0.71 4.16
C LEU A 64 0.68 -0.35 5.45
N VAL A 65 0.53 0.94 5.71
CA VAL A 65 -0.15 1.41 6.91
C VAL A 65 -1.23 2.44 6.56
N ASP A 66 -2.31 2.37 7.31
CA ASP A 66 -3.41 3.32 7.22
C ASP A 66 -4.01 3.55 8.61
N SER A 67 -4.61 4.71 8.84
CA SER A 67 -5.28 5.00 10.11
C SER A 67 -6.66 4.35 10.21
N SER A 68 -7.24 3.93 9.07
CA SER A 68 -8.54 3.26 9.01
C SER A 68 -8.39 1.74 9.03
N GLU A 69 -9.01 1.09 10.01
CA GLU A 69 -9.06 -0.38 10.10
C GLU A 69 -9.68 -1.01 8.84
N ASN A 70 -10.74 -0.40 8.29
CA ASN A 70 -11.40 -0.86 7.08
C ASN A 70 -10.44 -0.91 5.87
N MET A 71 -9.55 0.08 5.76
CA MET A 71 -8.58 0.17 4.67
C MET A 71 -7.50 -0.91 4.81
N VAL A 72 -7.00 -1.11 6.03
CA VAL A 72 -6.02 -2.17 6.32
C VAL A 72 -6.60 -3.56 6.08
N GLN A 73 -7.89 -3.78 6.42
CA GLN A 73 -8.56 -5.05 6.12
C GLN A 73 -8.61 -5.32 4.61
N ILE A 74 -8.97 -4.32 3.79
CA ILE A 74 -8.96 -4.45 2.33
C ILE A 74 -7.55 -4.80 1.81
N ILE A 75 -6.50 -4.20 2.38
CA ILE A 75 -5.12 -4.52 2.02
C ILE A 75 -4.79 -5.97 2.40
N GLN A 76 -5.13 -6.39 3.62
CA GLN A 76 -4.84 -7.73 4.10
C GLN A 76 -5.51 -8.80 3.22
N GLU A 77 -6.78 -8.59 2.86
CA GLU A 77 -7.51 -9.49 1.95
C GLU A 77 -6.82 -9.57 0.57
N LYS A 78 -6.29 -8.45 0.06
CA LYS A 78 -5.52 -8.42 -1.20
C LYS A 78 -4.19 -9.15 -1.09
N ILE A 79 -3.50 -9.03 0.04
CA ILE A 79 -2.24 -9.74 0.33
C ILE A 79 -2.49 -11.24 0.36
N ASP A 80 -3.52 -11.68 1.08
CA ASP A 80 -3.86 -13.09 1.25
C ASP A 80 -4.27 -13.72 -0.08
N THR A 81 -5.07 -13.00 -0.88
CA THR A 81 -5.53 -13.47 -2.20
C THR A 81 -4.38 -13.61 -3.20
N GLN A 82 -3.38 -12.73 -3.12
CA GLN A 82 -2.23 -12.74 -4.03
C GLN A 82 -1.03 -13.54 -3.48
N ASP A 83 -1.16 -14.18 -2.31
CA ASP A 83 -0.10 -14.89 -1.56
C ASP A 83 1.21 -14.08 -1.44
N ILE A 84 1.10 -12.77 -1.12
CA ILE A 84 2.26 -11.88 -1.05
C ILE A 84 2.87 -11.91 0.36
N ARG A 85 3.87 -12.77 0.57
CA ARG A 85 4.43 -13.03 1.91
C ARG A 85 5.36 -11.97 2.47
N HIS A 86 5.91 -11.11 1.61
CA HIS A 86 6.86 -10.06 2.00
C HIS A 86 6.18 -8.70 2.23
N VAL A 87 4.87 -8.70 2.43
CA VAL A 87 4.05 -7.50 2.67
C VAL A 87 3.33 -7.63 4.00
N THR A 88 3.23 -6.53 4.75
CA THR A 88 2.48 -6.47 6.00
C THR A 88 1.58 -5.25 6.01
N ALA A 89 0.29 -5.44 6.30
CA ALA A 89 -0.67 -4.37 6.50
C ALA A 89 -0.80 -4.06 8.01
N LYS A 90 -0.80 -2.78 8.42
CA LYS A 90 -1.01 -2.39 9.82
C LYS A 90 -1.86 -1.14 9.97
N VAL A 91 -2.70 -1.13 10.98
CA VAL A 91 -3.41 0.08 11.43
C VAL A 91 -2.42 0.92 12.21
N LEU A 92 -2.15 2.15 11.76
CA LEU A 92 -1.25 3.06 12.43
C LEU A 92 -1.68 4.50 12.19
N ASP A 93 -1.96 5.21 13.28
CA ASP A 93 -2.19 6.66 13.27
C ASP A 93 -0.93 7.37 13.77
N LEU A 94 -0.08 7.82 12.83
CA LEU A 94 1.17 8.52 13.19
C LEU A 94 0.91 9.89 13.85
N THR A 95 -0.32 10.40 13.84
CA THR A 95 -0.66 11.67 14.51
C THR A 95 -0.90 11.49 16.00
N LYS A 96 -1.23 10.27 16.44
CA LYS A 96 -1.51 9.93 17.85
C LYS A 96 -0.42 9.09 18.49
N GLU A 97 0.31 8.31 17.70
CA GLU A 97 1.38 7.46 18.21
C GLU A 97 2.68 8.25 18.42
N ASN A 98 3.21 8.24 19.65
CA ASN A 98 4.60 8.62 19.91
C ASN A 98 5.51 7.53 19.33
N ILE A 99 5.98 7.70 18.09
CA ILE A 99 6.80 6.70 17.40
C ILE A 99 8.22 6.70 18.00
N ASN A 100 8.38 6.05 19.15
CA ASN A 100 9.67 5.79 19.77
C ASN A 100 10.34 4.52 19.18
N ARG A 101 10.36 4.35 17.86
CA ARG A 101 11.01 3.18 17.23
C ARG A 101 11.89 3.59 16.07
N LYS A 102 13.18 3.31 16.24
CA LYS A 102 14.26 3.28 15.22
C LYS A 102 13.99 2.24 14.11
N SER A 103 12.81 2.23 13.50
CA SER A 103 12.59 1.43 12.29
C SER A 103 13.19 2.21 11.12
N ARG A 104 14.39 1.85 10.70
CA ARG A 104 15.04 2.43 9.52
C ARG A 104 14.34 1.92 8.26
N TYR A 105 13.28 2.60 7.84
CA TYR A 105 12.73 2.47 6.50
C TYR A 105 13.63 3.23 5.53
N HIS A 106 13.99 2.61 4.41
CA HIS A 106 14.89 3.23 3.44
C HIS A 106 14.13 4.09 2.42
N HIS A 107 12.84 3.77 2.18
CA HIS A 107 11.97 4.54 1.31
C HIS A 107 10.60 4.67 1.98
N CYS A 108 10.18 5.90 2.23
CA CYS A 108 8.86 6.22 2.76
C CYS A 108 8.06 6.86 1.63
N PHE A 109 6.98 6.21 1.23
CA PHE A 109 6.04 6.76 0.26
C PHE A 109 4.84 7.32 1.04
N PHE A 110 4.55 8.61 0.84
CA PHE A 110 3.34 9.24 1.37
C PHE A 110 2.32 9.30 0.24
N SER A 111 1.34 8.41 0.29
CA SER A 111 0.16 8.48 -0.56
C SER A 111 -0.77 9.57 0.00
N PHE A 112 -1.13 10.54 -0.85
CA PHE A 112 -1.94 11.74 -0.59
C PHE A 112 -2.94 11.60 0.58
N THR A 113 -2.54 12.09 1.76
CA THR A 113 -3.49 12.45 2.83
C THR A 113 -3.81 13.94 2.69
N SER A 114 -4.86 14.26 1.92
CA SER A 114 -5.43 15.60 1.90
C SER A 114 -6.01 15.90 3.29
N HIS A 115 -5.27 16.62 4.11
CA HIS A 115 -5.86 17.37 5.21
C HIS A 115 -6.55 18.58 4.57
N SER A 116 -7.88 18.51 4.45
CA SER A 116 -8.72 19.72 4.37
C SER A 116 -9.01 20.23 5.77
#